data_AF-A0A2T3KA60-F1
#
_entry.id   AF-A0A2T3KA60-F1
#
_cell.length_a   1.000
_cell.length_b   1.000
_cell.length_c   1.000
_cell.angle_alpha   90.00
_cell.angle_beta   90.00
_cell.angle_gamma   90.00
#
_symmetry.space_group_name_H-M   'P 1'
#
loop_
_entity.id
_entity.type
_entity.pdbx_description
1 polymer ?
#
loop_
_entity_poly.entity_id
_entity_poly.type
_entity_poly.pdbx_seq_one_letter_code
_entity_poly.pdbx_strand_id
1 'polypeptide(L)'
;MKEMTPNVYFRMYICGLTVEKTAELCFKSVSTVTKWDRGRTIPPICKRLMKLYANRRLDSVSKEWRGWMFNKGKLITPNGWSLTPNQIFMGNALIEIGTDNDRALRAEIMRVARLIKNVPSY
;
A
#
# COMPACT_ATOMS: atom_id res chain seq x y z
N MET A 1 -32.17 2.51 -15.89
CA MET A 1 -31.16 1.70 -15.18
C MET A 1 -30.04 1.42 -16.18
N LYS A 2 -28.78 1.84 -15.93
CA LYS A 2 -27.67 1.58 -16.88
C LYS A 2 -27.52 0.07 -17.04
N GLU A 3 -27.55 -0.41 -18.28
CA GLU A 3 -27.37 -1.82 -18.60
C GLU A 3 -26.00 -2.29 -18.10
N MET A 4 -25.98 -3.34 -17.28
CA MET A 4 -24.76 -3.85 -16.64
C MET A 4 -23.98 -4.69 -17.65
N THR A 5 -23.10 -4.05 -18.42
CA THR A 5 -22.23 -4.78 -19.35
C THR A 5 -21.06 -5.44 -18.61
N PRO A 6 -20.41 -6.46 -19.21
CA PRO A 6 -19.18 -7.04 -18.66
C PRO A 6 -18.08 -6.00 -18.40
N ASN A 7 -18.02 -4.94 -19.21
CA ASN A 7 -17.05 -3.87 -19.05
C ASN A 7 -17.39 -2.94 -17.88
N VAL A 8 -18.67 -2.62 -17.67
CA VAL A 8 -19.12 -1.87 -16.46
C VAL A 8 -18.82 -2.69 -15.21
N TYR A 9 -19.13 -3.99 -15.22
CA TYR A 9 -18.83 -4.90 -14.12
C TYR A 9 -17.33 -4.93 -13.82
N PHE A 10 -16.50 -5.12 -14.84
CA PHE A 10 -15.05 -5.12 -14.73
C PHE A 10 -14.50 -3.80 -14.16
N ARG A 11 -14.88 -2.65 -14.72
CA ARG A 11 -14.37 -1.35 -14.28
C ARG A 11 -14.81 -1.00 -12.86
N MET A 12 -16.09 -1.19 -12.55
CA MET A 12 -16.68 -0.71 -11.31
C MET A 12 -16.49 -1.69 -10.15
N TYR A 13 -16.72 -2.99 -10.35
CA TYR A 13 -16.71 -3.98 -9.26
C TYR A 13 -15.38 -4.70 -9.14
N ILE A 14 -14.77 -5.10 -10.26
CA ILE A 14 -13.44 -5.73 -10.21
C ILE A 14 -12.35 -4.69 -9.96
N CYS A 15 -12.43 -3.55 -10.66
CA CYS A 15 -11.39 -2.52 -10.59
C CYS A 15 -11.68 -1.36 -9.63
N GLY A 16 -12.92 -1.19 -9.15
CA GLY A 16 -13.24 -0.11 -8.21
C GLY A 16 -13.06 1.29 -8.78
N LEU A 17 -13.12 1.46 -10.11
CA LEU A 17 -12.79 2.71 -10.81
C LEU A 17 -14.05 3.44 -11.28
N THR A 18 -14.07 4.78 -11.17
CA THR A 18 -15.06 5.62 -11.88
C THR A 18 -14.70 5.76 -13.36
N VAL A 19 -15.60 6.30 -14.17
CA VAL A 19 -15.35 6.53 -15.61
C VAL A 19 -14.22 7.54 -15.78
N GLU A 20 -14.24 8.61 -14.97
CA GLU A 20 -13.28 9.71 -14.97
C GLU A 20 -11.90 9.21 -14.55
N LYS A 21 -11.82 8.43 -13.46
CA LYS A 21 -10.54 7.90 -13.00
C LYS A 21 -9.95 6.90 -13.98
N THR A 22 -10.80 6.11 -14.63
CA THR A 22 -10.37 5.19 -15.69
C THR A 22 -9.82 5.94 -16.89
N ALA A 23 -10.46 7.05 -17.27
CA ALA A 23 -10.04 7.89 -18.39
C ALA A 23 -8.65 8.51 -18.12
N GLU A 24 -8.46 9.08 -16.93
CA GLU A 24 -7.17 9.57 -16.44
C GLU A 24 -6.10 8.47 -16.47
N LEU A 25 -6.37 7.33 -15.81
CA LEU A 25 -5.44 6.20 -15.69
C LEU A 25 -5.01 5.62 -17.04
N CYS A 26 -5.93 5.56 -18.00
CA CYS A 26 -5.67 4.97 -19.31
C CYS A 26 -5.24 5.99 -20.37
N PHE A 27 -5.07 7.27 -20.00
CA PHE A 27 -4.78 8.37 -20.92
C PHE A 27 -5.78 8.42 -22.09
N LYS A 28 -7.08 8.37 -21.76
CA LYS A 28 -8.20 8.43 -22.72
C LYS A 28 -9.23 9.47 -22.29
N SER A 29 -10.17 9.78 -23.18
CA SER A 29 -11.32 10.61 -22.85
C SER A 29 -12.41 9.82 -22.12
N VAL A 30 -13.20 10.52 -21.29
CA VAL A 30 -14.40 9.97 -20.61
C VAL A 30 -15.37 9.34 -21.62
N SER A 31 -15.50 9.93 -22.81
CA SER A 31 -16.31 9.39 -23.91
C SER A 31 -15.80 8.02 -24.38
N THR A 32 -14.48 7.83 -24.47
CA THR A 32 -13.88 6.54 -24.84
C THR A 32 -14.21 5.46 -23.82
N VAL A 33 -14.08 5.77 -22.53
CA VAL A 33 -14.42 4.85 -21.44
C VAL A 33 -15.91 4.53 -21.43
N THR A 34 -16.77 5.53 -21.68
CA THR A 34 -18.22 5.33 -21.79
C THR A 34 -18.59 4.40 -22.96
N LYS A 35 -17.86 4.50 -24.10
CA LYS A 35 -18.03 3.56 -25.23
C LYS A 35 -17.58 2.15 -24.85
N TRP A 36 -16.53 1.99 -24.05
CA TRP A 36 -16.15 0.69 -23.52
C TRP A 36 -17.23 0.11 -22.61
N ASP A 37 -17.77 0.92 -21.70
CA ASP A 37 -18.89 0.52 -20.84
C ASP A 37 -20.13 0.11 -21.64
N ARG A 38 -20.33 0.62 -22.86
CA ARG A 38 -21.40 0.20 -23.77
C ARG A 38 -21.08 -1.06 -24.59
N GLY A 39 -19.99 -1.76 -24.27
CA GLY A 39 -19.62 -3.03 -24.89
C GLY A 39 -18.46 -2.96 -25.88
N ARG A 40 -17.91 -1.77 -26.19
CA ARG A 40 -16.70 -1.68 -27.02
C ARG A 40 -15.51 -2.33 -26.31
N THR A 41 -14.68 -3.06 -27.04
CA THR A 41 -13.48 -3.71 -26.50
C THR A 41 -12.57 -2.72 -25.79
N ILE A 42 -12.26 -3.00 -24.51
CA ILE A 42 -11.20 -2.29 -23.77
C ILE A 42 -9.85 -2.84 -24.25
N PRO A 43 -8.91 -2.00 -24.70
CA PRO A 43 -7.57 -2.43 -25.06
C PRO A 43 -6.90 -3.24 -23.94
N PRO A 44 -6.20 -4.35 -24.25
CA PRO A 44 -5.56 -5.19 -23.22
C PRO A 44 -4.64 -4.42 -22.28
N ILE A 45 -3.89 -3.44 -22.80
CA ILE A 45 -3.02 -2.58 -21.99
C ILE A 45 -3.81 -1.73 -20.99
N CYS A 46 -4.98 -1.20 -21.38
CA CYS A 46 -5.86 -0.45 -20.49
C CYS A 46 -6.46 -1.37 -19.42
N LYS A 47 -6.89 -2.59 -19.78
CA LYS A 47 -7.32 -3.59 -18.77
C LYS A 47 -6.19 -3.91 -17.79
N ARG A 48 -4.95 -4.01 -18.26
CA ARG A 48 -3.77 -4.26 -17.42
C ARG A 48 -3.52 -3.08 -16.47
N LEU A 49 -3.56 -1.84 -16.95
CA LEU A 49 -3.43 -0.64 -16.12
C LEU A 49 -4.54 -0.56 -15.06
N MET A 50 -5.80 -0.81 -15.44
CA MET A 50 -6.92 -0.82 -14.49
C MET A 50 -6.73 -1.88 -13.39
N LYS A 51 -6.30 -3.10 -13.75
CA LYS A 51 -5.99 -4.15 -12.77
C LYS A 51 -4.81 -3.78 -11.86
N LEU A 52 -3.75 -3.21 -12.44
CA LEU A 52 -2.57 -2.73 -11.71
C LEU A 52 -2.92 -1.61 -10.71
N TYR A 53 -3.91 -0.78 -11.04
CA TYR A 53 -4.39 0.26 -10.14
C TYR A 53 -5.31 -0.31 -9.05
N ALA A 54 -6.21 -1.21 -9.42
CA ALA A 54 -7.26 -1.69 -8.54
C ALA A 54 -6.78 -2.58 -7.41
N ASN A 55 -5.91 -3.55 -7.71
CA ASN A 55 -5.49 -4.58 -6.76
C ASN A 55 -4.15 -5.18 -7.25
N ARG A 56 -3.02 -4.60 -6.86
CA ARG A 56 -1.75 -5.34 -6.98
C ARG A 56 -1.70 -6.34 -5.85
N ARG A 57 -2.22 -7.54 -6.07
CA ARG A 57 -1.82 -8.67 -5.24
C ARG A 57 -0.33 -8.87 -5.44
N LEU A 58 0.41 -8.95 -4.34
CA LEU A 58 1.87 -9.04 -4.35
C LEU A 58 2.34 -10.49 -4.40
N ASP A 59 1.42 -11.46 -4.34
CA ASP A 59 1.65 -12.90 -4.54
C ASP A 59 2.37 -13.25 -5.85
N SER A 60 2.18 -12.42 -6.89
CA SER A 60 2.90 -12.54 -8.16
C SER A 60 4.37 -12.14 -8.10
N VAL A 61 4.81 -11.41 -7.07
CA VAL A 61 6.20 -10.99 -6.87
C VAL A 61 7.00 -12.11 -6.20
N SER A 62 6.48 -12.70 -5.13
CA SER A 62 7.05 -13.87 -4.47
C SER A 62 6.03 -14.52 -3.52
N LYS A 63 6.34 -15.74 -3.04
CA LYS A 63 5.42 -16.50 -2.16
C LYS A 63 5.24 -15.83 -0.79
N GLU A 64 6.24 -15.10 -0.32
CA GLU A 64 6.26 -14.37 0.94
C GLU A 64 5.21 -13.24 0.97
N TRP A 65 4.88 -12.71 -0.20
CA TRP A 65 3.87 -11.65 -0.37
C TRP A 65 2.45 -12.19 -0.58
N ARG A 66 2.22 -13.49 -0.39
CA ARG A 66 0.88 -14.08 -0.53
C ARG A 66 -0.12 -13.43 0.42
N GLY A 67 -1.26 -13.03 -0.13
CA GLY A 67 -2.32 -12.36 0.63
C GLY A 67 -2.11 -10.86 0.85
N TRP A 68 -0.94 -10.33 0.51
CA TRP A 68 -0.69 -8.90 0.53
C TRP A 68 -1.20 -8.22 -0.74
N MET A 69 -1.70 -7.00 -0.60
CA MET A 69 -2.17 -6.23 -1.75
C MET A 69 -2.01 -4.72 -1.56
N PHE A 70 -1.77 -3.98 -2.65
CA PHE A 70 -1.93 -2.53 -2.61
C PHE A 70 -3.38 -2.13 -2.89
N ASN A 71 -3.91 -1.22 -2.07
CA ASN A 71 -5.22 -0.61 -2.25
C ASN A 71 -5.12 0.90 -1.97
N LYS A 72 -5.43 1.75 -2.95
CA LYS A 72 -5.46 3.22 -2.82
C LYS A 72 -4.22 3.81 -2.14
N GLY A 73 -3.02 3.35 -2.52
CA GLY A 73 -1.74 3.83 -1.99
C GLY A 73 -1.37 3.29 -0.59
N LYS A 74 -2.15 2.37 -0.04
CA LYS A 74 -1.87 1.68 1.21
C LYS A 74 -1.53 0.21 0.94
N LEU A 75 -0.68 -0.35 1.78
CA LEU A 75 -0.37 -1.78 1.79
C LEU A 75 -1.37 -2.48 2.69
N ILE A 76 -2.10 -3.46 2.15
CA ILE A 76 -3.06 -4.27 2.88
C ILE A 76 -2.40 -5.60 3.22
N THR A 77 -2.43 -5.94 4.50
CA THR A 77 -1.90 -7.20 5.03
C THR A 77 -2.88 -8.36 4.77
N PRO A 78 -2.45 -9.63 4.90
CA PRO A 78 -3.34 -10.79 4.73
C PRO A 78 -4.52 -10.83 5.70
N ASN A 79 -4.38 -10.24 6.90
CA ASN A 79 -5.45 -10.10 7.89
C ASN A 79 -6.31 -8.82 7.69
N GLY A 80 -6.11 -8.07 6.60
CA GLY A 80 -6.95 -6.94 6.20
C GLY A 80 -6.57 -5.59 6.80
N TRP A 81 -5.46 -5.47 7.53
CA TRP A 81 -4.98 -4.18 8.02
C TRP A 81 -4.51 -3.31 6.88
N SER A 82 -4.82 -2.02 6.96
CA SER A 82 -4.42 -1.04 5.96
C SER A 82 -3.28 -0.17 6.49
N LEU A 83 -2.08 -0.39 5.96
CA LEU A 83 -0.85 0.28 6.37
C LEU A 83 -0.48 1.40 5.40
N THR A 84 -0.26 2.59 5.95
CA THR A 84 0.38 3.70 5.24
C THR A 84 1.90 3.51 5.24
N PRO A 85 2.64 4.14 4.30
CA PRO A 85 4.10 4.12 4.31
C PRO A 85 4.72 4.50 5.66
N ASN A 86 4.20 5.54 6.33
CA ASN A 86 4.69 5.97 7.64
C ASN A 86 4.47 4.92 8.74
N GLN A 87 3.36 4.18 8.71
CA GLN A 87 3.13 3.09 9.66
C GLN A 87 4.11 1.93 9.44
N ILE A 88 4.45 1.63 8.19
CA ILE A 88 5.46 0.62 7.85
C ILE A 88 6.84 1.06 8.36
N PHE A 89 7.22 2.31 8.08
CA PHE A 89 8.47 2.91 8.58
C PHE A 89 8.56 2.88 10.10
N MET A 90 7.49 3.30 10.79
CA MET A 90 7.42 3.29 12.25
C MET A 90 7.55 1.88 12.81
N GLY A 91 6.89 0.89 12.20
CA GLY A 91 7.02 -0.51 12.58
C GLY A 91 8.46 -1.00 12.48
N ASN A 92 9.18 -0.64 11.42
CA ASN A 92 10.59 -0.96 11.26
C ASN A 92 11.47 -0.26 12.32
N ALA A 93 11.27 1.04 12.54
CA ALA A 93 12.01 1.81 13.53
C ALA A 93 11.86 1.24 14.95
N LEU A 94 10.65 0.80 15.35
CA LEU A 94 10.43 0.17 16.66
C LEU A 94 11.16 -1.17 16.80
N ILE A 95 11.24 -1.95 15.72
CA ILE A 95 12.02 -3.21 15.70
C ILE A 95 13.51 -2.89 15.88
N GLU A 96 14.02 -1.88 15.18
CA GLU A 96 15.42 -1.45 15.27
C GLU A 96 15.79 -0.91 16.67
N ILE A 97 14.94 -0.09 17.28
CA ILE A 97 15.10 0.41 18.66
C ILE A 97 15.06 -0.74 19.68
N GLY A 98 14.34 -1.83 19.39
CA GLY A 98 14.27 -3.01 20.24
C GLY A 98 15.52 -3.92 20.21
N THR A 99 16.53 -3.61 19.38
CA THR A 99 17.72 -4.46 19.21
C THR A 99 18.73 -4.34 20.36
N ASP A 100 19.63 -5.32 20.49
CA ASP A 100 20.56 -5.45 21.63
C ASP A 100 21.47 -4.24 21.88
N ASN A 101 21.77 -3.45 20.84
CA ASN A 101 22.54 -2.21 20.96
C ASN A 101 21.90 -1.21 21.92
N ASP A 102 20.58 -1.11 21.94
CA ASP A 102 19.86 -0.21 22.83
C ASP A 102 19.94 -0.66 24.28
N ARG A 103 19.99 -1.97 24.54
CA ARG A 103 20.17 -2.51 25.90
C ARG A 103 21.58 -2.22 26.43
N ALA A 104 22.60 -2.48 25.62
CA ALA A 104 23.99 -2.19 25.99
C ALA A 104 24.22 -0.68 26.20
N LEU A 105 23.70 0.15 25.30
CA LEU A 105 23.79 1.60 25.41
C LEU A 105 23.05 2.14 26.64
N ARG A 106 21.84 1.64 26.94
CA ARG A 106 21.12 2.01 28.18
C ARG A 106 21.91 1.61 29.44
N ALA A 107 22.54 0.43 29.44
CA ALA A 107 23.36 0.00 30.56
C ALA A 107 24.59 0.91 30.75
N GLU A 108 25.24 1.32 29.65
CA GLU A 108 26.36 2.27 29.63
C GLU A 108 25.93 3.64 30.18
N ILE A 109 24.85 4.22 29.65
CA ILE A 109 24.30 5.51 30.08
C ILE A 109 23.99 5.47 31.58
N MET A 110 23.33 4.41 32.07
CA MET A 110 23.01 4.26 33.48
C MET A 110 24.26 4.12 34.35
N ARG A 111 25.32 3.46 33.86
CA ARG A 111 26.59 3.36 34.57
C ARG A 111 27.26 4.73 34.70
N VAL A 112 27.36 5.47 33.60
CA VAL A 112 27.96 6.81 33.57
C VAL A 112 27.17 7.77 34.45
N ALA A 113 25.84 7.78 34.38
CA ALA A 113 24.98 8.62 35.22
C ALA A 113 25.19 8.35 36.72
N ARG A 114 25.38 7.08 37.12
CA ARG A 114 25.71 6.72 38.51
C ARG A 114 27.07 7.23 38.95
N LEU A 115 28.07 7.16 38.06
CA LEU A 115 29.41 7.70 38.33
C LEU A 115 29.35 9.22 38.52
N ILE A 116 28.65 9.94 37.64
CA ILE A 116 28.48 11.40 37.72
C ILE A 116 27.76 11.80 39.01
N LYS A 117 26.70 11.09 39.40
CA LYS A 117 25.98 11.34 40.66
C LYS A 117 26.90 11.30 41.89
N ASN A 118 27.93 10.45 41.85
CA ASN A 118 28.86 10.26 42.95
C ASN A 118 30.10 11.18 42.87
N VAL A 119 30.18 12.06 41.85
CA VAL A 119 31.22 13.09 41.81
C VAL A 119 30.87 14.15 42.86
N PRO A 120 31.78 14.48 43.78
CA PRO A 120 31.55 15.54 44.76
C PRO A 120 31.28 16.86 44.04
N SER A 121 30.18 17.52 44.37
CA SER A 121 29.95 18.91 43.94
C SER A 121 30.77 19.82 44.87
N TYR A 122 31.60 20.67 44.27
CA TYR A 122 32.34 21.73 44.95
C TYR A 122 31.41 22.87 45.37
#